data_AF-A0A2D2DPY9-F1
#
_entry.id   AF-A0A2D2DPY9-F1
#
_cell.length_a   1.000
_cell.length_b   1.000
_cell.length_c   1.000
_cell.angle_alpha   90.00
_cell.angle_beta   90.00
_cell.angle_gamma   90.00
#
_symmetry.space_group_name_H-M   'P 1'
#
loop_
_entity.id
_entity.type
_entity.pdbx_description
1 polymer ?
#
loop_
_entity_poly.entity_id
_entity_poly.type
_entity_poly.pdbx_seq_one_letter_code
_entity_poly.pdbx_strand_id
1 'polypeptide(L)'
;MFKKTLLALALMSSALSASSAEQAYDWSYKGFAVADTGAFDAAKEIHGRFVVDDMNGDGVFSQPEVRSFVHGGRDFTHCCDNFLSKFSYTPGGALDFTASATWYDSRNYGLVIMTGDSISLAVGWGDQGGMNSYNWLWSNQTTLTVSAVPEPQTWLMLGAGLLLTVGASRRRRKQAAS
;
A
#
# COMPACT_ATOMS: atom_id res chain seq x y z
N MET A 1 -28.71 44.68 -2.49
CA MET A 1 -28.50 43.71 -1.39
C MET A 1 -27.78 42.43 -1.87
N PHE A 2 -26.79 42.54 -2.78
CA PHE A 2 -26.16 41.42 -3.51
C PHE A 2 -24.70 41.16 -3.13
N LYS A 3 -24.24 41.67 -1.97
CA LYS A 3 -22.83 41.56 -1.54
C LYS A 3 -22.62 40.64 -0.33
N LYS A 4 -23.69 40.12 0.30
CA LYS A 4 -23.59 39.27 1.51
C LYS A 4 -23.66 37.76 1.23
N THR A 5 -24.00 37.33 0.02
CA THR A 5 -24.19 35.90 -0.33
C THR A 5 -22.95 35.22 -0.89
N LEU A 6 -21.89 35.95 -1.24
CA LEU A 6 -20.67 35.38 -1.83
C LEU A 6 -19.68 34.82 -0.80
N LEU A 7 -19.71 35.28 0.46
CA LEU A 7 -18.81 34.75 1.50
C LEU A 7 -19.18 33.31 1.95
N ALA A 8 -20.44 32.91 1.82
CA ALA A 8 -20.91 31.60 2.30
C ALA A 8 -20.51 30.42 1.40
N LEU A 9 -20.14 30.67 0.13
CA LEU A 9 -19.64 29.62 -0.78
C LEU A 9 -18.14 29.37 -0.61
N ALA A 10 -17.36 30.37 -0.18
CA ALA A 10 -15.91 30.25 -0.05
C ALA A 10 -15.46 29.47 1.21
N LEU A 11 -16.31 29.42 2.25
CA LEU A 11 -16.02 28.76 3.53
C LEU A 11 -16.34 27.25 3.56
N MET A 12 -16.99 26.70 2.53
CA MET A 12 -17.27 25.25 2.47
C MET A 12 -16.21 24.45 1.70
N SER A 13 -15.22 25.12 1.11
CA SER A 13 -14.14 24.45 0.37
C SER A 13 -12.96 24.00 1.25
N SER A 14 -12.92 24.42 2.51
CA SER A 14 -11.80 24.18 3.44
C SER A 14 -12.07 23.10 4.49
N ALA A 15 -13.14 22.31 4.33
CA ALA A 15 -13.56 21.29 5.30
C ALA A 15 -13.33 19.84 4.84
N LEU A 16 -12.46 19.61 3.85
CA LEU A 16 -11.78 18.32 3.76
C LEU A 16 -10.68 18.37 4.81
N SER A 17 -11.07 18.18 6.07
CA SER A 17 -10.12 17.84 7.11
C SER A 17 -9.32 16.66 6.58
N ALA A 18 -8.04 16.91 6.28
CA ALA A 18 -7.03 15.88 6.22
C ALA A 18 -6.96 15.29 7.64
N SER A 19 -7.92 14.43 7.97
CA SER A 19 -7.69 13.46 9.02
C SER A 19 -6.56 12.60 8.48
N SER A 20 -5.45 12.51 9.22
CA SER A 20 -4.44 11.48 9.02
C SER A 20 -5.15 10.15 9.22
N ALA A 21 -5.78 9.67 8.16
CA ALA A 21 -6.54 8.44 8.12
C ALA A 21 -5.60 7.39 7.53
N GLU A 22 -5.61 6.20 8.12
CA GLU A 22 -4.77 5.11 7.67
C GLU A 22 -5.06 4.79 6.20
N GLN A 23 -4.04 4.89 5.36
CA GLN A 23 -4.17 4.60 3.93
C GLN A 23 -3.69 3.18 3.68
N ALA A 24 -4.55 2.39 3.06
CA ALA A 24 -4.22 1.03 2.65
C ALA A 24 -3.89 0.97 1.15
N TYR A 25 -2.86 0.21 0.81
CA TYR A 25 -2.42 0.01 -0.57
C TYR A 25 -2.17 -1.47 -0.83
N ASP A 26 -2.73 -1.97 -1.93
CA ASP A 26 -2.35 -3.26 -2.50
C ASP A 26 -1.23 -3.04 -3.52
N TRP A 27 -0.21 -3.90 -3.50
CA TRP A 27 0.94 -3.81 -4.40
C TRP A 27 1.29 -5.16 -5.02
N SER A 28 1.86 -5.12 -6.22
CA SER A 28 2.48 -6.28 -6.86
C SER A 28 3.69 -5.91 -7.70
N TYR A 29 4.68 -6.80 -7.71
CA TYR A 29 5.78 -6.81 -8.65
C TYR A 29 5.68 -8.08 -9.50
N LYS A 30 5.83 -7.92 -10.82
CA LYS A 30 5.71 -9.02 -11.78
C LYS A 30 6.85 -9.03 -12.79
N GLY A 31 7.31 -10.22 -13.12
CA GLY A 31 8.43 -10.46 -14.04
C GLY A 31 9.78 -10.34 -13.34
N PHE A 32 10.55 -11.42 -13.30
CA PHE A 32 11.86 -11.45 -12.65
C PHE A 32 12.84 -12.32 -13.42
N ALA A 33 14.14 -12.03 -13.33
CA ALA A 33 15.16 -12.94 -13.84
C ALA A 33 15.49 -14.02 -12.80
N VAL A 34 15.62 -15.27 -13.21
CA VAL A 34 16.12 -16.35 -12.33
C VAL A 34 17.63 -16.18 -12.18
N ALA A 35 18.13 -16.05 -10.94
CA ALA A 35 19.53 -15.69 -10.71
C ALA A 35 20.54 -16.70 -11.31
N ASP A 36 20.22 -17.99 -11.28
CA ASP A 36 21.14 -19.06 -11.72
C ASP A 36 21.29 -19.13 -13.24
N THR A 37 20.25 -18.73 -13.99
CA THR A 37 20.20 -18.89 -15.46
C THR A 37 20.15 -17.56 -16.20
N GLY A 38 19.82 -16.47 -15.52
CA GLY A 38 19.50 -15.17 -16.12
C GLY A 38 18.20 -15.16 -16.93
N ALA A 39 17.47 -16.29 -17.01
CA ALA A 39 16.25 -16.37 -17.80
C ALA A 39 15.15 -15.52 -17.16
N PHE A 40 14.47 -14.71 -17.98
CA PHE A 40 13.35 -13.90 -17.54
C PHE A 40 12.08 -14.76 -17.41
N ASP A 41 11.51 -14.78 -16.21
CA ASP A 41 10.22 -15.39 -15.88
C ASP A 41 9.17 -14.29 -15.73
N ALA A 42 8.38 -14.08 -16.78
CA ALA A 42 7.29 -13.10 -16.81
C ALA A 42 6.10 -13.47 -15.91
N ALA A 43 5.98 -14.74 -15.50
CA ALA A 43 4.88 -15.23 -14.68
C ALA A 43 5.18 -15.10 -13.18
N LYS A 44 6.45 -15.00 -12.80
CA LYS A 44 6.84 -14.78 -11.40
C LYS A 44 6.27 -13.46 -10.89
N GLU A 45 5.52 -13.53 -9.80
CA GLU A 45 4.84 -12.40 -9.19
C GLU A 45 4.96 -12.47 -7.66
N ILE A 46 5.18 -11.32 -7.03
CA ILE A 46 5.02 -11.12 -5.60
C ILE A 46 4.03 -9.98 -5.39
N HIS A 47 3.24 -10.08 -4.33
CA HIS A 47 2.25 -9.08 -3.99
C HIS A 47 2.07 -9.00 -2.48
N GLY A 48 1.41 -7.95 -2.04
CA GLY A 48 1.11 -7.74 -0.66
C GLY A 48 0.22 -6.54 -0.45
N ARG A 49 0.09 -6.18 0.83
CA ARG A 49 -0.66 -5.00 1.27
C ARG A 49 0.18 -4.26 2.28
N PHE A 50 0.13 -2.94 2.26
CA PHE A 50 0.61 -2.14 3.39
C PHE A 50 -0.44 -1.12 3.81
N VAL A 51 -0.39 -0.77 5.09
CA VAL A 51 -1.20 0.28 5.71
C VAL A 51 -0.23 1.29 6.30
N VAL A 52 -0.44 2.56 5.99
CA VAL A 52 0.43 3.67 6.39
C VAL A 52 -0.38 4.81 6.98
N ASP A 53 0.24 5.58 7.84
CA ASP A 53 -0.31 6.78 8.46
C ASP A 53 0.72 7.91 8.31
N ASP A 54 0.41 8.92 7.50
CA ASP A 54 1.30 10.06 7.20
C ASP A 54 1.42 10.97 8.43
N MET A 55 2.24 10.56 9.38
CA MET A 55 2.36 11.21 10.69
C MET A 55 3.00 12.59 10.58
N ASN A 56 3.82 12.82 9.55
CA ASN A 56 4.54 14.08 9.36
C ASN A 56 3.88 15.00 8.29
N GLY A 57 2.97 14.47 7.47
CA GLY A 57 2.21 15.21 6.47
C GLY A 57 3.02 15.58 5.22
N ASP A 58 4.10 14.87 4.90
CA ASP A 58 4.99 15.18 3.78
C ASP A 58 4.60 14.47 2.46
N GLY A 59 3.63 13.55 2.52
CA GLY A 59 3.17 12.76 1.36
C GLY A 59 4.14 11.67 0.90
N VAL A 60 5.19 11.39 1.67
CA VAL A 60 6.17 10.32 1.46
C VAL A 60 6.12 9.38 2.66
N PHE A 61 5.49 8.22 2.50
CA PHE A 61 5.40 7.26 3.58
C PHE A 61 6.76 6.61 3.84
N SER A 62 7.23 6.73 5.06
CA SER A 62 8.48 6.17 5.55
C SER A 62 8.23 4.97 6.47
N GLN A 63 9.27 4.19 6.77
CA GLN A 63 9.14 2.98 7.61
C GLN A 63 8.41 3.21 8.96
N PRO A 64 8.67 4.28 9.74
CA PRO A 64 7.96 4.50 11.01
C PRO A 64 6.46 4.75 10.85
N GLU A 65 6.01 5.11 9.65
CA GLU A 65 4.61 5.41 9.32
C GLU A 65 3.86 4.16 8.86
N VAL A 66 4.55 3.04 8.69
CA VAL A 66 3.93 1.75 8.34
C VAL A 66 3.26 1.16 9.57
N ARG A 67 1.95 0.96 9.48
CA ARG A 67 1.12 0.31 10.51
C ARG A 67 1.03 -1.20 10.31
N SER A 68 1.00 -1.65 9.06
CA SER A 68 1.03 -3.07 8.69
C SER A 68 1.69 -3.25 7.33
N PHE A 69 2.45 -4.33 7.14
CA PHE A 69 3.06 -4.68 5.87
C PHE A 69 2.98 -6.19 5.70
N VAL A 70 2.08 -6.65 4.85
CA VAL A 70 1.76 -8.07 4.67
C VAL A 70 2.22 -8.58 3.31
N HIS A 71 2.99 -9.66 3.32
CA HIS A 71 3.35 -10.44 2.13
C HIS A 71 3.25 -11.93 2.43
N GLY A 72 2.64 -12.71 1.51
CA GLY A 72 2.50 -14.16 1.69
C GLY A 72 1.76 -14.56 2.97
N GLY A 73 0.84 -13.72 3.45
CA GLY A 73 0.09 -13.94 4.70
C GLY A 73 0.85 -13.63 5.99
N ARG A 74 2.08 -13.10 5.91
CA ARG A 74 2.90 -12.69 7.07
C ARG A 74 2.96 -11.18 7.18
N ASP A 75 2.80 -10.66 8.38
CA ASP A 75 3.05 -9.24 8.67
C ASP A 75 4.50 -9.02 9.11
N PHE A 76 5.15 -8.03 8.53
CA PHE A 76 6.56 -7.68 8.71
C PHE A 76 6.77 -6.47 9.63
N THR A 77 5.70 -5.88 10.18
CA THR A 77 5.80 -4.80 11.17
C THR A 77 5.96 -5.30 12.60
N HIS A 78 5.68 -6.58 12.86
CA HIS A 78 5.77 -7.18 14.18
C HIS A 78 7.10 -7.92 14.37
N CYS A 79 7.55 -8.02 15.63
CA CYS A 79 8.88 -8.51 15.93
C CYS A 79 9.13 -9.99 15.59
N CYS A 80 10.43 -10.29 15.74
CA CYS A 80 11.05 -11.51 16.20
C CYS A 80 11.44 -12.48 15.08
N ASP A 81 10.60 -12.64 14.07
CA ASP A 81 10.88 -13.51 12.93
C ASP A 81 10.62 -12.85 11.57
N ASN A 82 9.80 -11.79 11.52
CA ASN A 82 9.54 -11.02 10.32
C ASN A 82 10.00 -9.58 10.57
N PHE A 83 10.66 -8.95 9.60
CA PHE A 83 11.18 -7.60 9.77
C PHE A 83 11.08 -6.81 8.48
N LEU A 84 10.47 -5.64 8.56
CA LEU A 84 10.56 -4.58 7.57
C LEU A 84 11.66 -3.61 7.99
N SER A 85 12.84 -3.71 7.39
CA SER A 85 14.02 -2.90 7.77
C SER A 85 14.16 -1.61 6.98
N LYS A 86 13.47 -1.52 5.85
CA LYS A 86 13.42 -0.33 4.99
C LYS A 86 12.04 -0.24 4.36
N PHE A 87 11.49 0.96 4.28
CA PHE A 87 10.28 1.24 3.54
C PHE A 87 10.25 2.72 3.14
N SER A 88 9.90 2.98 1.88
CA SER A 88 9.59 4.30 1.35
C SER A 88 8.59 4.16 0.18
N TYR A 89 7.54 4.96 0.20
CA TYR A 89 6.58 5.02 -0.90
C TYR A 89 5.98 6.42 -1.03
N THR A 90 6.04 6.96 -2.25
CA THR A 90 5.25 8.14 -2.64
C THR A 90 4.13 7.66 -3.56
N PRO A 91 2.86 8.04 -3.34
CA PRO A 91 1.76 7.68 -4.25
C PRO A 91 2.07 7.94 -5.73
N GLY A 92 2.01 6.90 -6.55
CA GLY A 92 2.35 6.96 -7.98
C GLY A 92 3.85 6.86 -8.30
N GLY A 93 4.70 6.76 -7.28
CA GLY A 93 6.14 6.53 -7.40
C GLY A 93 6.54 5.06 -7.26
N ALA A 94 7.84 4.84 -7.09
CA ALA A 94 8.38 3.52 -6.79
C ALA A 94 8.10 3.12 -5.33
N LEU A 95 7.87 1.84 -5.11
CA LEU A 95 7.74 1.23 -3.79
C LEU A 95 9.09 0.60 -3.41
N ASP A 96 9.79 1.19 -2.44
CA ASP A 96 11.11 0.75 -2.02
C ASP A 96 11.06 0.15 -0.61
N PHE A 97 11.39 -1.13 -0.46
CA PHE A 97 11.42 -1.80 0.83
C PHE A 97 12.44 -2.93 0.91
N THR A 98 12.81 -3.26 2.15
CA THR A 98 13.53 -4.48 2.50
C THR A 98 12.74 -5.22 3.56
N ALA A 99 12.31 -6.42 3.24
CA ALA A 99 11.54 -7.30 4.12
C ALA A 99 12.25 -8.65 4.26
N SER A 100 12.39 -9.13 5.49
CA SER A 100 12.95 -10.46 5.77
C SER A 100 12.05 -11.25 6.70
N ALA A 101 12.02 -12.56 6.53
CA ALA A 101 11.29 -13.47 7.41
C ALA A 101 12.05 -14.78 7.61
N THR A 102 12.02 -15.30 8.82
CA THR A 102 12.43 -16.66 9.15
C THR A 102 11.25 -17.42 9.75
N TRP A 103 11.07 -18.68 9.39
CA TRP A 103 10.06 -19.51 10.05
C TRP A 103 10.40 -20.98 10.02
N TYR A 104 9.79 -21.69 10.95
CA TYR A 104 10.07 -23.09 11.24
C TYR A 104 8.77 -23.90 11.17
N ASP A 105 8.79 -24.95 10.36
CA ASP A 105 7.80 -26.02 10.43
C ASP A 105 8.53 -27.39 10.54
N SER A 106 8.17 -28.36 9.70
CA SER A 106 9.04 -29.49 9.32
C SER A 106 10.39 -29.09 8.69
N ARG A 107 10.53 -27.85 8.22
CA ARG A 107 11.72 -27.28 7.57
C ARG A 107 12.01 -25.88 8.09
N ASN A 108 13.24 -25.44 7.87
CA ASN A 108 13.68 -24.07 8.12
C ASN A 108 13.47 -23.25 6.86
N TYR A 109 12.87 -22.08 6.96
CA TYR A 109 12.70 -21.17 5.82
C TYR A 109 13.28 -19.80 6.13
N GLY A 110 13.86 -19.19 5.10
CA GLY A 110 14.29 -17.80 5.10
C GLY A 110 13.79 -17.11 3.85
N LEU A 111 13.21 -15.92 4.00
CA LEU A 111 12.80 -15.05 2.92
C LEU A 111 13.50 -13.71 3.09
N VAL A 112 14.06 -13.18 2.00
CA VAL A 112 14.53 -11.79 1.92
C VAL A 112 14.01 -11.21 0.62
N ILE A 113 13.42 -10.02 0.70
CA ILE A 113 12.94 -9.25 -0.43
C ILE A 113 13.60 -7.88 -0.35
N MET A 114 14.37 -7.52 -1.36
CA MET A 114 15.02 -6.22 -1.51
C MET A 114 14.61 -5.63 -2.85
N THR A 115 13.70 -4.66 -2.83
CA THR A 115 13.19 -4.06 -4.07
C THR A 115 14.31 -3.44 -4.91
N GLY A 116 14.29 -3.72 -6.21
CA GLY A 116 15.32 -3.28 -7.14
C GLY A 116 16.59 -4.15 -7.15
N ASP A 117 16.67 -5.17 -6.29
CA ASP A 117 17.81 -6.07 -6.19
C ASP A 117 17.39 -7.54 -6.34
N SER A 118 16.91 -8.16 -5.26
CA SER A 118 16.71 -9.61 -5.23
C SER A 118 15.61 -10.11 -4.29
N ILE A 119 15.04 -11.26 -4.65
CA ILE A 119 14.16 -12.09 -3.81
C ILE A 119 14.92 -13.38 -3.56
N SER A 120 15.18 -13.68 -2.30
CA SER A 120 15.86 -14.91 -1.88
C SER A 120 14.93 -15.74 -0.99
N LEU A 121 14.69 -16.99 -1.38
CA LEU A 121 13.98 -17.98 -0.58
C LEU A 121 14.94 -19.14 -0.27
N ALA A 122 15.33 -19.27 0.99
CA ALA A 122 16.10 -20.40 1.51
C ALA A 122 15.16 -21.42 2.16
N VAL A 123 15.40 -22.71 1.89
CA VAL A 123 14.69 -23.85 2.48
C VAL A 123 15.72 -24.87 2.97
N GLY A 124 15.80 -25.03 4.29
CA GLY A 124 16.70 -25.96 4.98
C GLY A 124 15.97 -27.15 5.59
N TRP A 125 16.63 -28.31 5.60
CA TRP A 125 16.15 -29.53 6.28
C TRP A 125 16.80 -29.62 7.66
N GLY A 126 15.98 -29.68 8.72
CA GLY A 126 16.40 -29.43 10.11
C GLY A 126 17.52 -30.33 10.64
N ASP A 127 17.69 -31.52 10.06
CA ASP A 127 18.48 -32.63 10.63
C ASP A 127 19.53 -33.20 9.65
N GLN A 128 19.49 -32.87 8.36
CA GLN A 128 20.45 -33.38 7.36
C GLN A 128 21.36 -32.31 6.73
N GLY A 129 21.32 -31.06 7.20
CA GLY A 129 22.27 -30.02 6.81
C GLY A 129 22.16 -29.50 5.37
N GLY A 130 21.19 -30.00 4.58
CA GLY A 130 20.93 -29.50 3.23
C GLY A 130 20.15 -28.19 3.23
N MET A 131 20.60 -27.22 2.45
CA MET A 131 19.90 -25.94 2.21
C MET A 131 19.78 -25.71 0.70
N ASN A 132 18.55 -25.50 0.24
CA ASN A 132 18.28 -25.04 -1.12
C ASN A 132 17.92 -23.57 -1.08
N SER A 133 18.47 -22.78 -2.01
CA SER A 133 18.14 -21.36 -2.15
C SER A 133 17.61 -21.10 -3.55
N TYR A 134 16.54 -20.33 -3.64
CA TYR A 134 15.95 -19.86 -4.88
C TYR A 134 16.05 -18.35 -4.92
N ASN A 135 16.67 -17.82 -5.97
CA ASN A 135 16.92 -16.39 -6.10
C ASN A 135 16.32 -15.86 -7.39
N TRP A 136 15.58 -14.76 -7.26
CA TRP A 136 15.07 -13.98 -8.39
C TRP A 136 15.61 -12.56 -8.32
N LEU A 137 15.93 -11.98 -9.46
CA LEU A 137 16.51 -10.65 -9.58
C LEU A 137 15.50 -9.69 -10.22
N TRP A 138 15.48 -8.46 -9.72
CA TRP A 138 14.81 -7.38 -10.43
C TRP A 138 15.49 -7.15 -11.78
N SER A 139 14.71 -6.75 -12.76
CA SER A 139 15.19 -6.39 -14.09
C SER A 139 14.49 -5.12 -14.56
N ASN A 140 14.96 -4.56 -15.67
CA ASN A 140 14.25 -3.47 -16.35
C ASN A 140 12.87 -3.88 -16.92
N GLN A 141 12.57 -5.18 -16.96
CA GLN A 141 11.28 -5.73 -17.37
C GLN A 141 10.34 -5.97 -16.18
N THR A 142 10.81 -5.83 -14.95
CA THR A 142 10.00 -5.99 -13.74
C THR A 142 9.04 -4.82 -13.60
N THR A 143 7.74 -5.10 -13.50
CA THR A 143 6.69 -4.07 -13.43
C THR A 143 6.10 -3.98 -12.03
N LEU A 144 5.97 -2.77 -11.50
CA LEU A 144 5.26 -2.45 -10.26
C LEU A 144 3.82 -2.05 -10.56
N THR A 145 2.88 -2.56 -9.77
CA THR A 145 1.51 -2.03 -9.66
C THR A 145 1.23 -1.71 -8.20
N VAL A 146 0.71 -0.52 -7.92
CA VAL A 146 0.21 -0.14 -6.58
C VAL A 146 -1.16 0.51 -6.74
N SER A 147 -2.12 0.08 -5.94
CA SER A 147 -3.48 0.61 -5.94
C SER A 147 -3.94 0.96 -4.53
N ALA A 148 -4.44 2.19 -4.37
CA ALA A 148 -5.07 2.60 -3.12
C ALA A 148 -6.38 1.80 -2.90
N VAL A 149 -6.58 1.32 -1.68
CA VAL A 149 -7.78 0.63 -1.24
C VAL A 149 -8.70 1.65 -0.57
N PRO A 150 -9.84 2.03 -1.16
CA PRO A 150 -10.72 3.04 -0.58
C PRO A 150 -11.27 2.59 0.77
N GLU A 151 -11.28 3.46 1.77
CA GLU A 151 -11.89 3.14 3.05
C GLU A 151 -13.41 2.98 2.89
N PRO A 152 -14.05 2.07 3.64
CA PRO A 152 -15.52 1.93 3.64
C PRO A 152 -16.25 3.24 3.95
N GLN A 153 -15.66 4.08 4.82
CA GLN A 153 -16.23 5.37 5.20
C GLN A 153 -16.11 6.45 4.12
N THR A 154 -15.14 6.35 3.20
CA THR A 154 -15.06 7.25 2.04
C THR A 154 -16.31 7.14 1.18
N TRP A 155 -16.85 5.93 1.00
CA TRP A 155 -18.10 5.70 0.27
C TRP A 155 -19.31 6.26 1.01
N LEU A 156 -19.34 6.17 2.34
CA LEU A 156 -20.41 6.76 3.15
C LEU A 156 -20.41 8.28 3.07
N MET A 157 -19.24 8.92 3.14
CA MET A 157 -19.11 10.38 3.01
C MET A 157 -19.44 10.87 1.60
N LEU A 158 -19.00 10.15 0.57
CA LEU A 158 -19.38 10.43 -0.82
C LEU A 158 -20.89 10.31 -1.00
N GLY A 159 -21.49 9.22 -0.50
CA GLY A 159 -22.93 9.00 -0.53
C GLY A 159 -23.71 10.09 0.22
N ALA A 160 -23.26 10.48 1.42
CA ALA A 160 -23.86 11.56 2.19
C ALA A 160 -23.76 12.92 1.47
N GLY A 161 -22.61 13.22 0.86
CA GLY A 161 -22.41 14.42 0.06
C GLY A 161 -23.35 14.49 -1.15
N LEU A 162 -23.52 13.37 -1.86
CA LEU A 162 -24.50 13.25 -2.95
C LEU A 162 -25.94 13.46 -2.47
N LEU A 163 -26.33 12.88 -1.34
CA LEU A 163 -27.67 13.06 -0.78
C LEU A 163 -27.94 14.51 -0.35
N LEU A 164 -26.96 15.19 0.24
CA LEU A 164 -27.08 16.59 0.64
C LEU A 164 -27.23 17.52 -0.58
N THR A 165 -26.45 17.30 -1.64
CA THR A 165 -26.54 18.11 -2.87
C THR A 165 -27.87 17.93 -3.61
N VAL A 166 -28.38 16.69 -3.68
CA VAL A 166 -29.72 16.40 -4.23
C VAL A 166 -30.84 16.98 -3.35
N GLY A 167 -30.70 16.90 -2.03
CA GLY A 167 -31.66 17.49 -1.08
C GLY A 167 -31.73 19.01 -1.17
N ALA A 168 -30.57 19.67 -1.25
CA ALA A 168 -30.47 21.13 -1.37
C ALA A 168 -31.04 21.65 -2.70
N SER A 169 -30.79 20.95 -3.81
CA SER A 169 -31.32 21.31 -5.13
C SER A 169 -32.84 21.16 -5.23
N ARG A 170 -33.42 20.13 -4.59
CA ARG A 170 -34.89 19.99 -4.46
C ARG A 170 -35.52 21.11 -3.64
N ARG A 171 -34.88 21.54 -2.55
CA ARG A 171 -35.41 22.60 -1.68
C ARG A 171 -35.43 23.97 -2.36
N ARG A 172 -34.40 24.28 -3.17
CA ARG A 172 -34.36 25.52 -3.98
C ARG A 172 -35.45 25.57 -5.05
N ARG A 173 -35.76 24.44 -5.70
CA ARG A 173 -36.86 24.38 -6.68
C ARG A 173 -38.24 24.62 -6.05
N LYS A 174 -38.45 24.19 -4.81
CA LYS A 174 -39.69 24.49 -4.08
C LYS A 174 -39.80 25.97 -3.66
N GLN A 175 -38.68 26.63 -3.36
CA GLN A 175 -38.66 28.05 -2.99
C GLN A 175 -38.74 29.01 -4.19
N ALA A 176 -38.38 28.57 -5.40
CA ALA A 176 -38.50 29.37 -6.63
C ALA A 176 -39.87 29.24 -7.32
N ALA A 177 -40.76 28.37 -6.82
CA ALA A 177 -42.10 28.11 -7.34
C ALA A 177 -43.23 28.63 -6.41
N SER A 178 -42.89 29.47 -5.44
CA SER A 178 -43.81 30.26 -4.60
C SER A 178 -43.46 31.74 -4.75
#